data_AF-A0A7X7EAJ9-F1
#
_entry.id   AF-A0A7X7EAJ9-F1
#
_cell.length_a   1.000
_cell.length_b   1.000
_cell.length_c   1.000
_cell.angle_alpha   90.00
_cell.angle_beta   90.00
_cell.angle_gamma   90.00
#
_symmetry.space_group_name_H-M   'P 1'
#
loop_
_entity.id
_entity.type
_entity.pdbx_description
1 polymer ?
#
loop_
_entity_poly.entity_id
_entity_poly.type
_entity_poly.pdbx_seq_one_letter_code
_entity_poly.pdbx_strand_id
1 'polypeptide(L)' 'SIEDAYFVDDHELNIQRARMFGLASLLYADKTGRFASERLAAAFSSVL' A
#
# COMPACT_ATOMS: atom_id res chain seq x y z
N SER A 1 -12.48 -11.22 -2.28
CA SER A 1 -12.35 -11.51 -0.84
C SER A 1 -11.44 -10.46 -0.21
N ILE A 2 -11.07 -10.55 1.07
CA ILE A 2 -10.06 -9.65 1.66
C ILE A 2 -8.69 -9.79 0.97
N GLU A 3 -8.46 -10.93 0.30
CA GLU A 3 -7.25 -11.24 -0.47
C GLU A 3 -7.14 -10.37 -1.74
N ASP A 4 -8.26 -9.83 -2.24
CA ASP A 4 -8.30 -8.96 -3.43
C ASP A 4 -8.21 -7.46 -3.08
N ALA A 5 -8.05 -7.12 -1.81
CA ALA A 5 -8.03 -5.74 -1.34
C ALA A 5 -6.60 -5.26 -1.06
N TYR A 6 -6.33 -4.00 -1.43
CA TYR A 6 -5.04 -3.35 -1.23
C TYR A 6 -5.23 -2.03 -0.45
N PHE A 7 -4.53 -1.89 0.67
CA PHE A 7 -4.68 -0.76 1.59
C PHE A 7 -3.54 0.26 1.45
N VAL A 8 -3.87 1.51 1.20
CA VAL A 8 -2.89 2.61 1.02
C VAL A 8 -3.18 3.71 2.01
N ASP A 9 -2.18 4.09 2.81
CA ASP A 9 -2.30 5.11 3.87
C ASP A 9 -0.93 5.75 4.12
N ASP A 10 -0.87 7.00 4.57
CA ASP A 10 0.36 7.72 4.88
C ASP A 10 0.76 7.65 6.36
N HIS A 11 -0.07 7.02 7.20
CA HIS A 11 0.20 6.84 8.61
C HIS A 11 0.67 5.41 8.91
N GLU A 12 1.89 5.29 9.43
CA GLU A 12 2.56 4.00 9.66
C GLU A 12 1.76 3.05 10.57
N LEU A 13 1.06 3.59 11.57
CA LEU A 13 0.24 2.80 12.49
C LEU A 13 -0.94 2.12 11.77
N ASN A 14 -1.54 2.79 10.79
CA ASN A 14 -2.65 2.24 10.00
C ASN A 14 -2.16 1.11 9.09
N ILE A 15 -0.98 1.28 8.48
CA ILE A 15 -0.33 0.24 7.67
C ILE A 15 -0.03 -1.00 8.50
N GLN A 16 0.52 -0.84 9.71
CA GLN A 16 0.80 -1.97 10.60
C GLN A 16 -0.49 -2.74 10.93
N ARG A 17 -1.57 -2.03 11.26
CA ARG A 17 -2.88 -2.64 11.53
C ARG A 17 -3.41 -3.38 10.31
N ALA A 18 -3.37 -2.78 9.11
CA ALA A 18 -3.85 -3.42 7.89
C ALA A 18 -3.14 -4.76 7.61
N ARG A 19 -1.82 -4.81 7.82
CA ARG A 19 -1.03 -6.05 7.68
C ARG A 19 -1.44 -7.13 8.68
N MET A 20 -1.79 -6.76 9.91
CA MET A 20 -2.31 -7.71 10.91
C MET A 20 -3.65 -8.33 10.50
N PHE A 21 -4.44 -7.62 9.70
CA PHE A 21 -5.69 -8.14 9.12
C PHE A 21 -5.48 -8.94 7.82
N GLY A 22 -4.22 -9.14 7.39
CA GLY A 22 -3.90 -9.88 6.17
C GLY A 22 -4.03 -9.06 4.88
N LEU A 23 -4.19 -7.74 4.95
CA LEU A 23 -4.28 -6.88 3.77
C LEU A 23 -2.88 -6.60 3.20
N ALA A 24 -2.75 -6.74 1.88
CA ALA A 24 -1.65 -6.13 1.14
C ALA A 24 -1.71 -4.61 1.31
N SER A 25 -0.57 -3.96 1.56
CA SER A 25 -0.58 -2.54 1.94
C SER A 25 0.69 -1.75 1.62
N LEU A 26 0.51 -0.47 1.29
CA LEU A 26 1.57 0.48 0.94
C LEU A 26 1.52 1.72 1.84
N LEU A 27 2.62 2.00 2.54
CA LEU A 27 2.82 3.27 3.23
C LEU A 27 3.09 4.37 2.19
N TYR A 28 2.11 5.25 1.96
CA TYR A 28 2.19 6.37 1.02
C TYR A 28 2.88 7.62 1.59
N ALA A 29 3.42 7.55 2.82
CA ALA A 29 4.26 8.62 3.34
C ALA A 29 5.60 8.66 2.61
N ASP A 30 5.64 9.42 1.51
CA ASP A 30 6.88 9.97 1.02
C ASP A 30 6.90 11.46 1.34
N LYS A 31 7.83 11.87 2.21
CA LYS A 31 8.09 13.27 2.53
C LYS A 31 8.57 14.08 1.31
N THR A 32 8.75 13.44 0.15
CA THR A 32 9.19 14.08 -1.11
C THR A 32 8.29 13.82 -2.33
N GLY A 33 7.22 13.03 -2.19
CA GLY A 33 6.10 12.93 -3.16
C GLY A 33 6.37 12.37 -4.57
N ARG A 34 7.62 12.27 -5.04
CA ARG A 34 7.89 12.04 -6.48
C ARG A 34 7.72 10.60 -6.99
N PHE A 35 7.70 9.59 -6.11
CA PHE A 35 7.73 8.18 -6.55
C PHE A 35 6.53 7.35 -6.08
N ALA A 36 5.53 8.01 -5.51
CA ALA A 36 4.43 7.32 -4.86
C ALA A 36 3.48 6.66 -5.89
N SER A 37 3.28 7.29 -7.06
CA SER A 37 2.56 6.74 -8.21
C SER A 37 3.29 5.55 -8.85
N GLU A 38 4.62 5.59 -8.98
CA GLU A 38 5.42 4.49 -9.52
C GLU A 38 5.40 3.26 -8.61
N ARG A 39 5.48 3.47 -7.29
CA ARG A 39 5.35 2.39 -6.30
C ARG A 39 3.96 1.75 -6.33
N LEU A 40 2.91 2.55 -6.51
CA LEU A 40 1.56 2.06 -6.75
C LEU A 40 1.53 1.25 -8.04
N ALA A 41 1.98 1.80 -9.16
CA ALA A 41 2.02 1.09 -10.43
C ALA A 41 2.79 -0.25 -10.35
N ALA A 42 3.92 -0.29 -9.66
CA ALA A 42 4.71 -1.51 -9.46
C ALA A 42 4.01 -2.55 -8.56
N ALA A 43 3.29 -2.12 -7.52
CA ALA A 43 2.55 -3.04 -6.65
C ALA A 43 1.40 -3.75 -7.39
N PHE A 44 0.83 -3.10 -8.41
CA PHE A 44 -0.27 -3.63 -9.20
C PHE A 44 0.18 -4.23 -10.55
N SER A 45 1.44 -4.05 -10.98
CA SER A 45 1.93 -4.56 -12.26
C SER A 45 2.16 -6.07 -12.30
N SER A 46 2.35 -6.71 -11.14
CA SER A 46 2.46 -8.17 -11.05
C SER A 46 1.12 -8.87 -10.83
N VAL A 47 0.01 -8.13 -10.87
CA VAL A 47 -1.35 -8.63 -10.60
C VAL A 47 -2.15 -8.86 -11.90
N LEU A 48 -1.59 -8.50 -13.07
CA LEU A 48 -2.18 -8.74 -14.40
C LEU A 48 -1.42 -9.81 -15.19
#